data_AF-A0A929AYA5-F1
#
_entry.id   AF-A0A929AYA5-F1
#
_cell.length_a   1.000
_cell.length_b   1.000
_cell.length_c   1.000
_cell.angle_alpha   90.00
_cell.angle_beta   90.00
_cell.angle_gamma   90.00
#
_symmetry.space_group_name_H-M   'P 1'
#
loop_
_entity.id
_entity.type
_entity.pdbx_description
1 polymer ?
#
loop_
_entity_poly.entity_id
_entity_poly.type
_entity_poly.pdbx_seq_one_letter_code
_entity_poly.pdbx_strand_id
1 'polypeptide(L)'
;MIQYIRSTILPSKTAQLFIQTGLKWNRDDCSGMAAALSYYTLFSLFPILFIILSVFGSLIGPNTEVFQDIKQVIERYLPPEVHDLVIETVITLNRNSAGAGIVGFGLLLFAASTVFAVLNSSVDKIWRTNNPSSETGSIRGTVLSFLANKLVAFLLVFGTALLLLTSLISNIAIKTILELVATSRETPLVTGIEPLVQNPKKSPFS
;
A
#
# COMPACT_ATOMS: atom_id res chain seq x y z
N MET A 1 -19.31 -8.49 -47.53
CA MET A 1 -18.26 -7.46 -47.35
C MET A 1 -16.91 -8.01 -46.85
N ILE A 2 -16.88 -8.96 -45.90
CA ILE A 2 -15.64 -9.57 -45.34
C ILE A 2 -14.82 -10.40 -46.36
N GLN A 3 -15.47 -11.05 -47.34
CA GLN A 3 -14.76 -11.81 -48.36
C GLN A 3 -14.04 -10.93 -49.40
N TYR A 4 -14.48 -9.68 -49.61
CA TYR A 4 -13.93 -8.79 -50.65
C TYR A 4 -12.56 -8.20 -50.27
N ILE A 5 -12.31 -8.01 -48.96
CA ILE A 5 -11.03 -7.50 -48.45
C ILE A 5 -9.93 -8.60 -48.48
N ARG A 6 -10.34 -9.88 -48.49
CA ARG A 6 -9.45 -11.05 -48.37
C ARG A 6 -8.51 -11.23 -49.56
N SER A 7 -8.90 -10.84 -50.77
CA SER A 7 -8.17 -11.17 -52.00
C SER A 7 -7.41 -10.01 -52.63
N THR A 8 -7.74 -8.76 -52.31
CA THR A 8 -7.36 -7.63 -53.18
C THR A 8 -6.32 -6.67 -52.57
N ILE A 9 -6.12 -6.61 -51.24
CA ILE A 9 -5.36 -5.50 -50.62
C ILE A 9 -4.16 -5.92 -49.75
N LEU A 10 -4.05 -7.15 -49.23
CA LEU A 10 -2.96 -7.51 -48.30
C LEU A 10 -2.23 -8.82 -48.65
N PRO A 11 -1.02 -8.74 -49.25
CA PRO A 11 -0.25 -9.90 -49.70
C PRO A 11 0.47 -10.68 -48.58
N SER A 12 0.62 -10.11 -47.37
CA SER A 12 1.32 -10.77 -46.26
C SER A 12 0.38 -11.40 -45.23
N LYS A 13 0.64 -12.66 -44.86
CA LYS A 13 -0.09 -13.39 -43.81
C LYS A 13 -0.07 -12.65 -42.46
N THR A 14 1.03 -11.94 -42.16
CA THR A 14 1.19 -11.17 -40.93
C THR A 14 0.23 -9.98 -40.88
N ALA A 15 0.09 -9.21 -41.95
CA ALA A 15 -0.79 -8.07 -41.98
C ALA A 15 -2.28 -8.47 -41.91
N GLN A 16 -2.63 -9.62 -42.49
CA GLN A 16 -3.97 -10.19 -42.31
C GLN A 16 -4.25 -10.55 -40.84
N LEU A 17 -3.25 -11.04 -40.11
CA LEU A 17 -3.38 -11.42 -38.69
C LEU A 17 -3.58 -10.19 -37.79
N PHE A 18 -2.87 -9.09 -38.06
CA PHE A 18 -3.07 -7.81 -37.37
C PHE A 18 -4.47 -7.25 -37.59
N ILE A 19 -4.95 -7.22 -38.85
CA ILE A 19 -6.28 -6.69 -39.17
C ILE A 19 -7.38 -7.58 -38.58
N GLN A 20 -7.24 -8.90 -38.65
CA GLN A 20 -8.19 -9.83 -38.04
C GLN A 20 -8.24 -9.68 -36.52
N THR A 21 -7.09 -9.49 -35.88
CA THR A 21 -7.01 -9.22 -34.43
C THR A 21 -7.71 -7.90 -34.09
N GLY A 22 -7.45 -6.82 -34.84
CA GLY A 22 -8.11 -5.52 -34.61
C GLY A 22 -9.62 -5.56 -34.82
N LEU A 23 -10.10 -6.27 -35.85
CA LEU A 23 -11.54 -6.45 -36.08
C LEU A 23 -12.20 -7.31 -34.99
N LYS A 24 -11.49 -8.34 -34.50
CA LYS A 24 -11.96 -9.18 -33.39
C LYS A 24 -11.98 -8.39 -32.06
N TRP A 25 -10.95 -7.59 -31.79
CA TRP A 25 -10.88 -6.68 -30.64
C TRP A 25 -12.08 -5.74 -30.57
N ASN A 26 -12.42 -5.11 -31.69
CA ASN A 26 -13.58 -4.22 -31.74
C ASN A 26 -14.91 -5.00 -31.61
N ARG A 27 -14.99 -6.20 -32.18
CA ARG A 27 -16.20 -7.05 -32.08
C ARG A 27 -16.45 -7.56 -30.65
N ASP A 28 -15.39 -7.87 -29.91
CA ASP A 28 -15.51 -8.37 -28.53
C ASP A 28 -15.66 -7.20 -27.51
N ASP A 29 -15.68 -5.94 -27.97
CA ASP A 29 -15.82 -4.70 -27.18
C ASP A 29 -14.75 -4.54 -26.08
N CYS A 30 -13.53 -4.99 -26.37
CA CYS A 30 -12.41 -4.94 -25.43
C CYS A 30 -12.12 -3.51 -24.94
N SER A 31 -12.32 -2.50 -25.79
CA SER A 31 -12.12 -1.10 -25.43
C SER A 31 -13.15 -0.61 -24.40
N GLY A 32 -14.42 -0.96 -24.55
CA GLY A 32 -15.46 -0.64 -23.57
C GLY A 32 -15.19 -1.30 -22.22
N MET A 33 -14.71 -2.54 -22.24
CA MET A 33 -14.34 -3.30 -21.03
C MET A 33 -13.12 -2.69 -20.32
N ALA A 34 -12.10 -2.27 -21.08
CA ALA A 34 -10.92 -1.57 -20.56
C ALA A 34 -11.29 -0.20 -19.96
N ALA A 35 -12.21 0.54 -20.61
CA ALA A 35 -12.73 1.80 -20.09
C ALA A 35 -13.47 1.57 -18.78
N ALA A 36 -14.40 0.59 -18.72
CA ALA A 36 -15.12 0.24 -17.50
C ALA A 36 -14.16 -0.11 -16.36
N LEU A 37 -13.16 -0.95 -16.61
CA LEU A 37 -12.15 -1.32 -15.63
C LEU A 37 -11.42 -0.08 -15.09
N SER A 38 -11.00 0.84 -15.97
CA SER A 38 -10.32 2.08 -15.60
C SER A 38 -11.21 2.99 -14.74
N TYR A 39 -12.50 3.14 -15.10
CA TYR A 39 -13.46 3.91 -14.31
C TYR A 39 -13.64 3.34 -12.90
N TYR A 40 -13.79 2.02 -12.77
CA TYR A 40 -13.92 1.38 -11.46
C TYR A 40 -12.63 1.47 -10.63
N THR A 41 -11.45 1.38 -11.25
CA THR A 41 -10.17 1.61 -10.57
C THR A 41 -10.06 3.04 -10.05
N LEU A 42 -10.38 4.05 -10.86
CA LEU A 42 -10.38 5.45 -10.43
C LEU A 42 -11.36 5.69 -9.28
N PHE A 43 -12.55 5.10 -9.35
CA PHE A 43 -13.53 5.20 -8.27
C PHE A 43 -13.03 4.56 -6.97
N SER A 44 -12.24 3.49 -7.05
CA SER A 44 -11.62 2.84 -5.88
C SER A 44 -10.52 3.68 -5.21
N LEU A 45 -9.98 4.72 -5.86
CA LEU A 45 -8.97 5.59 -5.24
C LEU A 45 -9.54 6.38 -4.06
N PHE A 46 -10.81 6.81 -4.13
CA PHE A 46 -11.45 7.57 -3.06
C PHE A 46 -11.56 6.76 -1.76
N PRO A 47 -12.10 5.52 -1.75
CA PRO A 47 -12.10 4.67 -0.56
C PRO A 47 -10.70 4.37 -0.02
N ILE A 48 -9.71 4.13 -0.90
CA ILE A 48 -8.33 3.88 -0.48
C ILE A 48 -7.78 5.10 0.26
N LEU A 49 -7.94 6.30 -0.32
CA LEU A 49 -7.51 7.54 0.29
C LEU A 49 -8.17 7.73 1.66
N PHE A 50 -9.47 7.46 1.76
CA PHE A 50 -10.21 7.59 3.02
C PHE A 50 -9.69 6.65 4.12
N ILE A 51 -9.35 5.41 3.76
CA ILE A 51 -8.77 4.44 4.70
C ILE A 51 -7.38 4.90 5.14
N ILE A 52 -6.54 5.34 4.21
CA ILE A 52 -5.22 5.89 4.53
C ILE A 52 -5.40 7.02 5.55
N LEU A 53 -6.22 8.02 5.24
CA LEU A 53 -6.45 9.16 6.13
C LEU A 53 -7.03 8.76 7.50
N SER A 54 -7.92 7.77 7.55
CA SER A 54 -8.47 7.24 8.82
C SER A 54 -7.41 6.52 9.65
N VAL A 55 -6.59 5.66 9.05
CA VAL A 55 -5.50 4.94 9.74
C VAL A 55 -4.45 5.94 10.25
N PHE A 56 -4.07 6.90 9.41
CA PHE A 56 -3.17 7.99 9.80
C PHE A 56 -3.80 8.83 10.93
N GLY A 57 -5.04 9.26 10.80
CA GLY A 57 -5.74 9.99 11.85
C GLY A 57 -5.93 9.18 13.14
N SER A 58 -6.05 7.86 13.09
CA SER A 58 -6.20 7.02 14.28
C SER A 58 -4.88 6.73 14.99
N LEU A 59 -3.79 6.53 14.24
CA LEU A 59 -2.48 6.13 14.80
C LEU A 59 -1.55 7.32 15.05
N ILE A 60 -1.70 8.38 14.27
CA ILE A 60 -0.85 9.57 14.27
C ILE A 60 -1.73 10.74 14.70
N GLY A 61 -1.71 11.02 16.00
CA GLY A 61 -2.36 12.20 16.57
C GLY A 61 -1.71 13.50 16.09
N PRO A 62 -2.36 14.67 16.28
CA PRO A 62 -1.82 15.97 15.89
C PRO A 62 -0.46 16.32 16.54
N ASN A 63 -0.13 15.65 17.64
CA ASN A 63 1.06 15.90 18.46
C ASN A 63 2.21 14.92 18.18
N THR A 64 2.08 14.04 17.18
CA THR A 64 3.11 13.04 16.87
C THR A 64 4.15 13.63 15.90
N GLU A 65 5.42 13.28 16.04
CA GLU A 65 6.49 13.69 15.09
C GLU A 65 6.14 13.32 13.64
N VAL A 66 5.50 12.16 13.45
CA VAL A 66 5.03 11.69 12.14
C VAL A 66 4.02 12.65 11.48
N PHE A 67 3.20 13.36 12.27
CA PHE A 67 2.27 14.37 11.72
C PHE A 67 3.03 15.58 11.17
N GLN A 68 4.11 15.99 11.83
CA GLN A 68 4.96 17.09 11.36
C GLN A 68 5.71 16.72 10.09
N ASP A 69 6.22 15.50 9.98
CA ASP A 69 6.87 15.00 8.76
C ASP A 69 5.90 15.02 7.57
N ILE A 70 4.66 14.57 7.78
CA ILE A 70 3.62 14.59 6.74
C ILE A 70 3.27 16.03 6.35
N LYS A 71 3.14 16.93 7.31
CA LYS A 71 2.90 18.35 7.05
C LYS A 71 4.00 18.93 6.17
N GLN A 72 5.25 18.60 6.48
CA GLN A 72 6.41 19.05 5.70
C GLN A 72 6.41 18.48 4.27
N VAL A 73 5.98 17.23 4.08
CA VAL A 73 5.80 16.62 2.75
C VAL A 73 4.70 17.34 1.97
N ILE A 74 3.56 17.62 2.60
CA ILE A 74 2.46 18.38 1.97
C ILE A 74 2.97 19.76 1.55
N GLU A 75 3.63 20.48 2.44
CA GLU A 75 4.16 21.82 2.18
C GLU A 75 5.17 21.84 1.03
N ARG A 76 5.92 20.74 0.84
CA ARG A 76 6.97 20.63 -0.18
C ARG A 76 6.47 20.23 -1.57
N TYR A 77 5.42 19.40 -1.65
CA TYR A 77 4.99 18.79 -2.91
C TYR A 77 3.63 19.28 -3.41
N LEU A 78 2.80 19.87 -2.55
CA LEU A 78 1.50 20.41 -2.94
C LEU A 78 1.57 21.94 -3.12
N PRO A 79 0.73 22.52 -3.99
CA PRO A 79 0.54 23.96 -4.06
C PRO A 79 0.01 24.56 -2.73
N PRO A 80 0.39 25.79 -2.36
CA PRO A 80 -0.04 26.43 -1.12
C PRO A 80 -1.55 26.47 -0.93
N GLU A 81 -2.30 26.60 -2.02
CA GLU A 81 -3.76 26.75 -2.01
C GLU A 81 -4.50 25.51 -1.51
N VAL A 82 -3.85 24.34 -1.52
CA VAL A 82 -4.43 23.06 -1.06
C VAL A 82 -3.86 22.58 0.27
N HIS A 83 -2.86 23.27 0.85
CA HIS A 83 -2.24 22.86 2.12
C HIS A 83 -3.26 22.83 3.25
N ASP A 84 -3.97 23.94 3.46
CA ASP A 84 -4.95 24.08 4.54
C ASP A 84 -6.09 23.08 4.41
N LEU A 85 -6.58 22.86 3.18
CA LEU A 85 -7.63 21.88 2.89
C LEU A 85 -7.23 20.46 3.31
N VAL A 86 -6.01 20.04 2.95
CA VAL A 86 -5.53 18.69 3.26
C VAL A 86 -5.29 18.54 4.76
N ILE A 87 -4.66 19.51 5.40
CA ILE A 87 -4.36 19.50 6.84
C ILE A 87 -5.67 19.46 7.65
N GLU A 88 -6.64 20.32 7.32
CA GLU A 88 -7.94 20.37 7.99
C GLU A 88 -8.71 19.05 7.81
N THR A 89 -8.64 18.45 6.61
CA THR A 89 -9.26 17.15 6.34
C THR A 89 -8.67 16.05 7.22
N VAL A 90 -7.34 16.00 7.36
CA VAL A 90 -6.66 15.03 8.24
C VAL A 90 -7.06 15.22 9.70
N ILE A 91 -7.08 16.46 10.20
CA ILE A 91 -7.47 16.79 11.58
C ILE A 91 -8.93 16.43 11.86
N THR A 92 -9.82 16.68 10.89
CA THR A 92 -11.24 16.35 11.01
C THR A 92 -11.45 14.83 11.04
N LEU A 93 -10.73 14.09 10.21
CA LEU A 93 -10.80 12.62 10.18
C LEU A 93 -10.18 11.98 11.43
N ASN A 94 -9.22 12.63 12.09
CA ASN A 94 -8.68 12.18 13.39
C ASN A 94 -9.77 12.13 14.48
N ARG A 95 -10.65 13.14 14.55
CA ARG A 95 -11.68 13.24 15.60
C ARG A 95 -12.75 12.14 15.56
N ASN A 96 -13.01 11.53 14.40
CA ASN A 96 -13.96 10.41 14.24
C ASN A 96 -13.38 9.26 13.40
N SER A 97 -12.10 8.96 13.65
CA SER A 97 -11.28 8.06 12.82
C SER A 97 -11.82 6.63 12.74
N ALA A 98 -12.40 6.11 13.82
CA ALA A 98 -12.95 4.75 13.88
C ALA A 98 -14.17 4.56 12.96
N GLY A 99 -15.13 5.50 13.00
CA GLY A 99 -16.34 5.43 12.15
C GLY A 99 -16.01 5.64 10.66
N ALA A 100 -15.14 6.60 10.37
CA ALA A 100 -14.65 6.85 9.02
C ALA A 100 -13.91 5.65 8.42
N GLY A 101 -13.09 4.96 9.23
CA GLY A 101 -12.34 3.78 8.80
C GLY A 101 -13.23 2.60 8.43
N ILE A 102 -14.27 2.33 9.23
CA ILE A 102 -15.21 1.23 8.97
C ILE A 102 -15.98 1.47 7.67
N VAL A 103 -16.49 2.69 7.47
CA VAL A 103 -17.24 3.06 6.26
C VAL A 103 -16.33 3.02 5.03
N GLY A 104 -15.11 3.57 5.13
CA GLY A 104 -14.11 3.52 4.07
C GLY A 104 -13.72 2.09 3.70
N PHE A 105 -13.52 1.22 4.70
CA PHE A 105 -13.23 -0.19 4.49
C PHE A 105 -14.37 -0.94 3.79
N GLY A 106 -15.63 -0.68 4.20
CA GLY A 106 -16.81 -1.24 3.53
C GLY A 106 -16.91 -0.80 2.06
N LEU A 107 -16.74 0.49 1.79
CA LEU A 107 -16.72 1.03 0.42
C LEU A 107 -15.59 0.46 -0.41
N LEU A 108 -14.40 0.29 0.17
CA LEU A 108 -13.26 -0.32 -0.52
C LEU A 108 -13.54 -1.76 -0.90
N LEU A 109 -14.06 -2.58 0.02
CA LEU A 109 -14.39 -3.97 -0.26
C LEU A 109 -15.44 -4.06 -1.37
N PHE A 110 -16.44 -3.18 -1.35
CA PHE A 110 -17.45 -3.10 -2.39
C PHE A 110 -16.83 -2.74 -3.75
N ALA A 111 -16.07 -1.63 -3.82
CA ALA A 111 -15.42 -1.17 -5.06
C ALA A 111 -14.46 -2.22 -5.63
N ALA A 112 -13.61 -2.79 -4.79
CA ALA A 112 -12.67 -3.85 -5.18
C ALA A 112 -13.41 -5.08 -5.71
N SER A 113 -14.49 -5.50 -5.05
CA SER A 113 -15.32 -6.62 -5.51
C SER A 113 -15.90 -6.35 -6.91
N THR A 114 -16.41 -5.15 -7.15
CA THR A 114 -16.93 -4.73 -8.47
C THR A 114 -15.85 -4.76 -9.55
N VAL A 115 -14.66 -4.21 -9.30
CA VAL A 115 -13.53 -4.23 -10.25
C VAL A 115 -13.19 -5.65 -10.66
N PHE A 116 -13.06 -6.57 -9.70
CA PHE A 116 -12.72 -7.97 -9.97
C PHE A 116 -13.85 -8.70 -10.71
N ALA A 117 -15.12 -8.42 -10.40
CA ALA A 117 -16.25 -8.99 -11.11
C ALA A 117 -16.23 -8.58 -12.61
N VAL A 118 -15.97 -7.30 -12.87
CA VAL A 118 -15.85 -6.76 -14.24
C VAL A 118 -14.64 -7.36 -14.95
N LEU A 119 -13.50 -7.50 -14.28
CA LEU A 119 -12.31 -8.12 -14.86
C LEU A 119 -12.56 -9.57 -15.25
N ASN A 120 -13.13 -10.39 -14.35
CA ASN A 120 -13.41 -11.79 -14.63
C ASN A 120 -14.42 -11.94 -15.78
N SER A 121 -15.52 -11.17 -15.73
CA SER A 121 -16.50 -11.14 -16.83
C SER A 121 -15.84 -10.73 -18.16
N SER A 122 -14.86 -9.83 -18.09
CA SER A 122 -14.15 -9.36 -19.27
C SER A 122 -13.26 -10.41 -19.90
N VAL A 123 -12.49 -11.12 -19.07
CA VAL A 123 -11.63 -12.22 -19.51
C VAL A 123 -12.47 -13.37 -20.06
N ASP A 124 -13.55 -13.74 -19.38
CA ASP A 124 -14.45 -14.81 -19.83
C ASP A 124 -15.05 -14.50 -21.21
N LYS A 125 -15.46 -13.24 -21.43
CA LYS A 125 -15.98 -12.77 -22.73
C LYS A 125 -14.92 -12.85 -23.85
N ILE A 126 -13.67 -12.46 -23.58
CA ILE A 126 -12.58 -12.49 -24.58
C ILE A 126 -12.21 -13.95 -24.94
N TRP A 127 -12.08 -14.81 -23.93
CA TRP A 127 -11.69 -16.21 -24.13
C TRP A 127 -12.84 -17.12 -24.54
N ARG A 128 -14.08 -16.62 -24.55
CA ARG A 128 -15.29 -17.39 -24.89
C ARG A 128 -15.35 -18.71 -24.11
N THR A 129 -14.91 -18.67 -22.86
CA THR A 129 -15.08 -19.79 -21.96
C THR A 129 -16.59 -19.92 -21.75
N ASN A 130 -17.18 -21.02 -22.23
CA ASN A 130 -18.53 -21.43 -21.83
C ASN A 130 -18.49 -21.88 -20.36
N ASN A 131 -18.00 -21.03 -19.46
CA ASN A 131 -18.31 -21.18 -18.06
C ASN A 131 -19.67 -20.52 -17.88
N PRO A 132 -20.71 -21.26 -17.45
CA PRO A 132 -21.99 -20.69 -17.08
C PRO A 132 -21.89 -19.90 -15.76
N SER A 133 -20.85 -19.07 -15.61
CA SER A 133 -20.70 -18.12 -14.50
C SER A 133 -21.80 -17.06 -14.53
N SER A 134 -22.45 -16.86 -15.68
CA SER A 134 -23.62 -15.98 -15.80
C SER A 134 -24.96 -16.70 -15.69
N GLU A 135 -25.02 -18.05 -15.60
CA GLU A 135 -26.31 -18.78 -15.65
C GLU A 135 -26.47 -20.01 -14.72
N THR A 136 -25.54 -20.38 -13.85
CA THR A 136 -25.77 -21.53 -12.94
C THR A 136 -25.50 -21.22 -11.46
N GLY A 137 -26.54 -20.70 -10.79
CA GLY A 137 -27.16 -21.34 -9.63
C GLY A 137 -26.39 -21.55 -8.32
N SER A 138 -25.11 -21.23 -8.19
CA SER A 138 -24.43 -21.35 -6.89
C SER A 138 -23.46 -20.21 -6.62
N ILE A 139 -24.04 -19.11 -6.14
CA ILE A 139 -23.37 -17.93 -5.57
C ILE A 139 -22.26 -18.36 -4.59
N ARG A 140 -22.45 -19.49 -3.90
CA ARG A 140 -21.47 -20.07 -2.96
C ARG A 140 -20.19 -20.52 -3.64
N GLY A 141 -20.24 -21.16 -4.80
CA GLY A 141 -19.05 -21.73 -5.47
C GLY A 141 -18.09 -20.65 -5.98
N THR A 142 -18.64 -19.62 -6.64
CA THR A 142 -17.87 -18.46 -7.13
C THR A 142 -17.31 -17.62 -5.99
N VAL A 143 -18.09 -17.44 -4.91
CA VAL A 143 -17.59 -16.74 -3.71
C VAL A 143 -16.49 -17.54 -3.03
N LEU A 144 -16.60 -18.87 -2.95
CA LEU A 144 -15.63 -19.71 -2.26
C LEU A 144 -14.29 -19.78 -3.00
N SER A 145 -14.29 -19.89 -4.33
CA SER A 145 -13.06 -19.87 -5.13
C SER A 145 -12.39 -18.49 -5.13
N PHE A 146 -13.18 -17.42 -5.18
CA PHE A 146 -12.69 -16.05 -5.06
C PHE A 146 -12.11 -15.77 -3.66
N LEU A 147 -12.75 -16.29 -2.61
CA LEU A 147 -12.30 -16.17 -1.23
C LEU A 147 -11.02 -16.98 -1.00
N ALA A 148 -10.92 -18.20 -1.53
CA ALA A 148 -9.72 -19.03 -1.42
C ALA A 148 -8.50 -18.38 -2.08
N ASN A 149 -8.66 -17.84 -3.31
CA ASN A 149 -7.60 -17.11 -4.00
C ASN A 149 -7.18 -15.84 -3.25
N LYS A 150 -8.15 -15.09 -2.69
CA LYS A 150 -7.84 -13.93 -1.82
C LYS A 150 -7.16 -14.34 -0.52
N LEU A 151 -7.48 -15.49 0.06
CA LEU A 151 -6.89 -15.99 1.31
C LEU A 151 -5.41 -16.36 1.11
N VAL A 152 -5.07 -16.98 -0.03
CA VAL A 152 -3.67 -17.25 -0.39
C VAL A 152 -2.88 -15.95 -0.58
N ALA A 153 -3.43 -14.98 -1.33
CA ALA A 153 -2.80 -13.68 -1.49
C ALA A 153 -2.64 -12.93 -0.15
N PHE A 154 -3.65 -13.01 0.70
CA PHE A 154 -3.63 -12.44 2.05
C PHE A 154 -2.56 -13.08 2.93
N LEU A 155 -2.43 -14.41 2.92
CA LEU A 155 -1.38 -15.14 3.63
C LEU A 155 0.02 -14.71 3.17
N LEU A 156 0.21 -14.51 1.87
CA LEU A 156 1.48 -14.06 1.32
C LEU A 156 1.83 -12.66 1.82
N VAL A 157 0.89 -11.71 1.70
CA VAL A 157 1.08 -10.34 2.21
C VAL A 157 1.33 -10.34 3.72
N PHE A 158 0.54 -11.09 4.48
CA PHE A 158 0.69 -11.22 5.93
C PHE A 158 2.05 -11.80 6.31
N GLY A 159 2.51 -12.83 5.60
CA GLY A 159 3.84 -13.40 5.76
C GLY A 159 4.95 -12.36 5.52
N THR A 160 4.83 -11.57 4.47
CA THR A 160 5.81 -10.49 4.20
C THR A 160 5.81 -9.40 5.27
N ALA A 161 4.65 -9.00 5.76
CA ALA A 161 4.53 -8.02 6.85
C ALA A 161 5.18 -8.53 8.15
N LEU A 162 4.98 -9.81 8.49
CA LEU A 162 5.61 -10.44 9.65
C LEU A 162 7.15 -10.49 9.53
N LEU A 163 7.67 -10.80 8.34
CA LEU A 163 9.10 -10.80 8.08
C LEU A 163 9.71 -9.40 8.29
N LEU A 164 9.04 -8.36 7.79
CA LEU A 164 9.46 -6.98 7.98
C LEU A 164 9.46 -6.59 9.47
N LEU A 165 8.43 -6.98 10.21
CA LEU A 165 8.31 -6.68 11.64
C LEU A 165 9.42 -7.37 12.44
N THR A 166 9.72 -8.63 12.10
CA THR A 166 10.84 -9.39 12.70
C THR A 166 12.19 -8.73 12.39
N SER A 167 12.38 -8.26 11.16
CA SER A 167 13.57 -7.50 10.78
C SER A 167 13.72 -6.21 11.59
N LEU A 168 12.62 -5.51 11.85
CA LEU A 168 12.63 -4.27 12.62
C LEU A 168 13.01 -4.53 14.08
N ILE A 169 12.42 -5.53 14.71
CA ILE A 169 12.76 -5.95 16.08
C ILE A 169 14.24 -6.33 16.16
N SER A 170 14.75 -7.07 15.18
CA SER A 170 16.17 -7.46 15.11
C SER A 170 17.09 -6.23 15.05
N ASN A 171 16.73 -5.22 14.25
CA ASN A 171 17.49 -3.97 14.18
C ASN A 171 17.52 -3.23 15.52
N ILE A 172 16.39 -3.16 16.22
CA ILE A 172 16.32 -2.51 17.53
C ILE A 172 17.18 -3.29 18.54
N ALA A 173 17.06 -4.62 18.57
CA ALA A 173 17.84 -5.48 19.47
C ALA A 173 19.35 -5.33 19.27
N ILE A 174 19.82 -5.33 18.02
CA ILE A 174 21.24 -5.10 17.70
C ILE A 174 21.68 -3.73 18.19
N LYS A 175 20.92 -2.67 17.92
CA LYS A 175 21.25 -1.30 18.36
C LYS A 175 21.34 -1.20 19.88
N THR A 176 20.38 -1.76 20.61
CA THR A 176 20.38 -1.75 22.08
C THR A 176 21.57 -2.50 22.66
N ILE A 177 21.93 -3.65 22.10
CA ILE A 177 23.11 -4.41 22.55
C ILE A 177 24.39 -3.61 22.26
N LEU A 178 24.49 -2.98 21.08
CA LEU A 178 25.64 -2.14 20.74
C LEU A 178 25.75 -0.92 21.65
N GLU A 179 24.64 -0.26 22.01
CA GLU A 179 24.63 0.83 22.98
C GLU A 179 25.03 0.37 24.39
N LEU A 180 24.61 -0.82 24.82
CA LEU A 180 24.99 -1.40 26.11
C LEU A 180 26.49 -1.76 26.15
N VAL A 181 27.02 -2.29 25.05
CA VAL A 181 28.46 -2.59 24.88
C VAL A 181 29.28 -1.31 24.77
N ALA A 182 28.78 -0.29 24.08
CA ALA A 182 29.44 1.02 24.01
C ALA A 182 29.48 1.70 25.38
N THR A 183 28.37 1.66 26.13
CA THR A 183 28.26 2.19 27.50
C THR A 183 29.24 1.51 28.46
N SER A 184 29.44 0.20 28.34
CA SER A 184 30.42 -0.54 29.17
C SER A 184 31.89 -0.31 28.75
N ARG A 185 32.14 0.15 27.51
CA ARG A 185 33.48 0.55 27.05
C ARG A 185 33.92 1.92 27.58
N GLU A 186 32.96 2.81 27.83
CA GLU A 186 33.17 4.20 28.25
C GLU A 186 33.27 4.37 29.78
N THR A 187 33.41 3.30 30.57
CA THR A 187 33.84 3.38 31.99
C THR A 187 35.36 3.16 32.11
N PRO A 188 36.21 4.16 31.84
CA PRO A 188 37.62 4.07 32.18
C PRO A 188 37.78 4.09 33.70
N LEU A 189 38.70 3.26 34.17
CA LEU A 189 39.19 3.14 35.54
C LEU A 189 39.71 4.49 36.08
N VAL A 190 38.82 5.38 36.54
CA VAL A 190 39.17 6.61 37.27
C VAL A 190 38.55 6.59 38.67
N THR A 191 38.83 5.53 39.40
CA THR A 191 38.89 5.57 40.86
C THR A 191 40.03 4.66 41.31
N GLY A 192 41.12 5.25 41.78
CA GLY A 192 42.09 4.51 42.58
C GLY A 192 43.54 4.57 42.14
N ILE A 193 44.11 5.76 41.96
CA ILE A 193 45.47 6.04 42.46
C ILE A 193 45.48 7.50 42.98
N GLU A 194 44.99 7.69 44.19
CA GLU A 194 45.42 8.81 45.03
C GLU A 194 46.60 8.27 45.87
N PRO A 195 47.87 8.62 45.59
CA PRO A 195 48.95 8.19 46.45
C PRO A 195 49.02 9.17 47.63
N LEU A 196 48.64 8.65 48.80
CA LEU A 196 48.98 9.18 50.11
C LEU A 196 50.51 9.28 50.26
N VAL A 197 51.13 10.34 49.76
CA VAL A 197 52.50 10.72 50.15
C VAL A 197 52.38 11.68 51.33
N GLN A 198 52.54 11.09 52.51
CA GLN A 198 52.70 11.79 53.78
C GLN A 198 54.00 12.64 53.82
N ASN A 199 53.90 13.75 54.58
CA ASN A 199 54.89 14.31 55.53
C ASN A 199 55.96 15.31 55.03
N PRO A 200 56.63 16.12 55.89
CA PRO A 200 56.28 16.79 57.18
C PRO A 200 56.61 18.32 57.21
N LYS A 201 56.04 19.05 58.19
CA LYS A 201 56.54 20.30 58.87
C LYS A 201 56.97 21.55 58.06
N LYS A 202 56.34 22.70 58.38
CA LYS A 202 56.94 23.99 58.85
C LYS A 202 55.81 25.03 59.07
N SER A 203 55.37 25.21 60.31
CA SER A 203 55.72 26.28 61.28
C SER A 203 54.67 27.41 61.28
N PRO A 204 54.09 27.77 62.45
CA PRO A 204 53.26 28.96 62.58
C PRO A 204 54.18 30.16 62.80
N PHE A 205 53.97 31.29 62.12
CA PHE A 205 54.23 32.66 62.62
C PHE A 205 54.11 33.67 61.47
N SER A 206 53.23 34.66 61.71
CA SER A 206 53.24 36.08 61.31
C SER A 206 51.91 36.52 60.74
#